data_AF-A0A484HDU8-F1
#
_entry.id   AF-A0A484HDU8-F1
#
_cell.length_a   1.000
_cell.length_b   1.000
_cell.length_c   1.000
_cell.angle_alpha   90.00
_cell.angle_beta   90.00
_cell.angle_gamma   90.00
#
_symmetry.space_group_name_H-M   'P 1'
#
loop_
_entity.id
_entity.type
_entity.pdbx_description
1 polymer ?
#
loop_
_entity_poly.entity_id
_entity_poly.type
_entity_poly.pdbx_seq_one_letter_code
_entity_poly.pdbx_strand_id
1 'polypeptide(L)'
;MKKGFFVTMLVGIVGALSVGCASFNPPAGMFDPYTFKDGKYLSDVENLYVIMDATSSMSQRYGSYSKLEIARDFLTAFNQSLPNLEMKSALRVQGPEVWGYLGWRYYNVNRYYNRSKDDTYLRTDIGDYSKFSFQSAINDVMGMARYDGEESDSSMAAAIAAASDDLADTKGKTALMVVTDSSGINAEAAKAAQNLVKRYGDRICVYPVFVEDVQNDNALIQKFLSISGCGFPATTRALQSEMEMARYVDKIFFVDEDGDGVSHTADKCPNTPSGAKVGSNGCWLLSTALFDTGRSVIKESAYAELNDVAKVLEDNPHATVEIQGHTDNQGSRGYNEDLSQKRADAVMAYLVDKGVALERLWARGFGASNPADGNDTEKGRSINRRVELKTIKNIYDPVYHNMYPGYYKYRHYKGYQEYYRDINERAALLKGKKQDVEPDADDDAHLYFMHKAYQQFQGKTR
;
A
#
# COMPACT_ATOMS: atom_id res chain seq x y z
N MET A 1 -4.32 79.22 13.67
CA MET A 1 -5.09 79.32 12.41
C MET A 1 -5.10 77.96 11.72
N LYS A 2 -6.23 77.57 11.11
CA LYS A 2 -6.41 76.56 10.03
C LYS A 2 -5.83 75.12 10.21
N LYS A 3 -6.76 74.14 10.14
CA LYS A 3 -6.77 72.89 9.32
C LYS A 3 -5.56 71.91 9.46
N GLY A 4 -5.70 70.58 9.54
CA GLY A 4 -6.85 69.69 9.33
C GLY A 4 -6.52 68.61 8.26
N PHE A 5 -7.03 67.37 8.42
CA PHE A 5 -6.85 66.19 7.54
C PHE A 5 -5.44 65.54 7.50
N PHE A 6 -5.20 64.24 7.20
CA PHE A 6 -5.92 62.94 7.34
C PHE A 6 -4.96 61.82 6.80
N VAL A 7 -5.37 60.54 6.82
CA VAL A 7 -4.88 59.40 5.97
C VAL A 7 -3.73 58.48 6.48
N THR A 8 -4.13 57.24 6.80
CA THR A 8 -3.49 55.90 6.73
C THR A 8 -2.15 55.54 7.41
N MET A 9 -2.28 54.62 8.39
CA MET A 9 -1.91 53.19 8.31
C MET A 9 -0.50 52.82 7.80
N LEU A 10 0.29 52.20 8.69
CA LEU A 10 1.37 51.29 8.29
C LEU A 10 1.42 50.10 9.26
N VAL A 11 1.16 48.91 8.73
CA VAL A 11 1.24 47.63 9.43
C VAL A 11 2.72 47.25 9.58
N GLY A 12 3.13 46.83 10.77
CA GLY A 12 4.52 46.54 11.11
C GLY A 12 4.71 45.27 11.93
N ILE A 13 3.92 44.22 11.67
CA ILE A 13 4.17 42.87 12.21
C ILE A 13 4.39 41.92 11.04
N VAL A 14 5.66 41.81 10.64
CA VAL A 14 6.22 40.65 9.96
C VAL A 14 7.49 40.35 10.78
N GLY A 15 7.53 39.29 11.55
CA GLY A 15 7.22 37.94 11.11
C GLY A 15 8.54 37.26 10.81
N ALA A 16 9.33 37.06 11.87
CA ALA A 16 10.59 36.34 11.78
C ALA A 16 10.25 34.87 11.47
N LEU A 17 10.17 34.55 10.18
CA LEU A 17 10.17 33.18 9.69
C LEU A 17 11.54 32.59 10.00
N SER A 18 11.67 32.07 11.22
CA SER A 18 12.58 30.99 11.51
C SER A 18 12.18 29.83 10.60
N VAL A 19 12.80 29.74 9.42
CA VAL A 19 12.84 28.52 8.64
C VAL A 19 13.61 27.52 9.50
N GLY A 20 12.87 26.83 10.35
CA GLY A 20 13.38 25.71 11.11
C GLY A 20 13.71 24.62 10.12
N CYS A 21 14.97 24.54 9.72
CA CYS A 21 15.51 23.32 9.12
C CYS A 21 15.23 22.20 10.12
N ALA A 22 14.24 21.35 9.80
CA ALA A 22 13.91 20.19 10.60
C ALA A 22 15.20 19.38 10.78
N SER A 23 15.70 19.34 12.02
CA SER A 23 17.02 18.81 12.30
C SER A 23 16.99 17.30 12.11
N PHE A 24 17.59 16.84 11.01
CA PHE A 24 17.58 15.44 10.60
C PHE A 24 18.46 14.61 11.53
N ASN A 25 17.83 14.08 12.57
CA ASN A 25 18.31 12.96 13.37
C ASN A 25 17.60 11.69 12.86
N PRO A 26 18.18 10.91 11.95
CA PRO A 26 17.81 9.51 11.86
C PRO A 26 18.23 8.86 13.19
N PRO A 27 17.48 7.88 13.71
CA PRO A 27 17.94 7.14 14.86
C PRO A 27 19.15 6.30 14.42
N ALA A 28 20.31 6.54 15.03
CA ALA A 28 21.33 5.49 15.22
C ALA A 28 20.84 4.49 16.28
N GLY A 29 19.61 4.02 16.10
CA GLY A 29 18.92 3.01 16.88
C GLY A 29 18.79 1.75 16.03
N MET A 30 18.74 0.62 16.71
CA MET A 30 18.60 -0.70 16.09
C MET A 30 17.36 -0.72 15.19
N PHE A 31 17.55 -0.83 13.86
CA PHE A 31 16.46 -1.17 12.96
C PHE A 31 16.04 -2.60 13.31
N ASP A 32 14.82 -2.78 13.79
CA ASP A 32 14.25 -4.09 14.09
C ASP A 32 13.48 -4.55 12.84
N PRO A 33 13.96 -5.55 12.09
CA PRO A 33 13.34 -5.95 10.84
C PRO A 33 12.07 -6.77 11.09
N TYR A 34 11.00 -6.41 10.39
CA TYR A 34 9.77 -7.20 10.38
C TYR A 34 10.08 -8.65 9.99
N THR A 35 9.81 -9.58 10.91
CA THR A 35 10.12 -10.99 10.69
C THR A 35 8.97 -11.69 9.96
N PHE A 36 9.12 -11.79 8.64
CA PHE A 36 8.30 -12.63 7.78
C PHE A 36 8.38 -14.11 8.23
N LYS A 37 7.22 -14.78 8.36
CA LYS A 37 7.13 -16.19 8.80
C LYS A 37 7.53 -17.20 7.72
N ASP A 38 8.67 -17.88 7.90
CA ASP A 38 9.21 -18.88 6.96
C ASP A 38 8.16 -19.89 6.43
N GLY A 39 8.34 -20.32 5.18
CA GLY A 39 7.57 -21.41 4.56
C GLY A 39 6.19 -21.04 4.01
N LYS A 40 5.87 -19.74 3.85
CA LYS A 40 4.59 -19.27 3.28
C LYS A 40 4.69 -18.37 2.05
N TYR A 41 5.89 -17.93 1.66
CA TYR A 41 6.06 -16.96 0.58
C TYR A 41 6.36 -17.61 -0.75
N LEU A 42 5.53 -17.33 -1.74
CA LEU A 42 5.86 -17.50 -3.15
C LEU A 42 6.49 -16.18 -3.61
N SER A 43 7.78 -16.24 -3.99
CA SER A 43 8.44 -15.12 -4.66
C SER A 43 8.13 -15.20 -6.14
N ASP A 44 7.62 -14.11 -6.70
CA ASP A 44 7.45 -13.94 -8.14
C ASP A 44 8.73 -13.40 -8.81
N VAL A 45 9.77 -13.13 -8.02
CA VAL A 45 11.08 -12.62 -8.45
C VAL A 45 12.17 -13.66 -8.16
N GLU A 46 12.83 -14.12 -9.22
CA GLU A 46 13.95 -15.07 -9.14
C GLU A 46 15.34 -14.39 -9.09
N ASN A 47 15.42 -13.08 -9.40
CA ASN A 47 16.68 -12.33 -9.39
C ASN A 47 16.52 -10.94 -8.75
N LEU A 48 17.28 -10.65 -7.70
CA LEU A 48 17.47 -9.31 -7.14
C LEU A 48 18.77 -8.71 -7.67
N TYR A 49 18.69 -7.73 -8.55
CA TYR A 49 19.86 -7.01 -9.05
C TYR A 49 19.87 -5.59 -8.49
N VAL A 50 20.92 -5.19 -7.78
CA VAL A 50 21.03 -3.84 -7.22
C VAL A 50 22.13 -3.06 -7.91
N ILE A 51 21.80 -1.89 -8.44
CA ILE A 51 22.76 -0.84 -8.79
C ILE A 51 22.78 0.16 -7.62
N MET A 52 23.95 0.34 -7.02
CA MET A 52 24.17 1.31 -5.95
C MET A 52 25.08 2.45 -6.43
N ASP A 53 24.60 3.67 -6.28
CA ASP A 53 25.34 4.89 -6.56
C ASP A 53 26.41 5.15 -5.49
N ALA A 54 27.68 5.24 -5.90
CA ALA A 54 28.82 5.60 -5.06
C ALA A 54 29.69 6.69 -5.70
N THR A 55 29.10 7.46 -6.62
CA THR A 55 29.70 8.60 -7.33
C THR A 55 30.13 9.73 -6.38
N SER A 56 30.78 10.76 -6.92
CA SER A 56 31.24 11.90 -6.13
C SER A 56 30.10 12.71 -5.46
N SER A 57 28.92 12.76 -6.08
CA SER A 57 27.71 13.40 -5.51
C SER A 57 27.24 12.68 -4.24
N MET A 58 27.39 11.36 -4.17
CA MET A 58 27.05 10.54 -3.02
C MET A 58 27.94 10.81 -1.77
N SER A 59 29.07 11.52 -1.94
CA SER A 59 29.91 12.01 -0.84
C SER A 59 29.38 13.28 -0.16
N GLN A 60 28.36 13.94 -0.74
CA GLN A 60 27.71 15.10 -0.15
C GLN A 60 26.88 14.71 1.08
N ARG A 61 26.64 15.66 1.99
CA ARG A 61 25.85 15.41 3.21
C ARG A 61 24.37 15.68 2.97
N TYR A 62 23.53 14.80 3.49
CA TYR A 62 22.09 14.99 3.59
C TYR A 62 21.70 14.89 5.07
N GLY A 63 21.50 16.06 5.68
CA GLY A 63 21.48 16.18 7.14
C GLY A 63 22.83 15.79 7.77
N SER A 64 22.79 14.92 8.79
CA SER A 64 23.98 14.54 9.56
C SER A 64 24.90 13.52 8.87
N TYR A 65 24.43 12.84 7.82
CA TYR A 65 25.12 11.71 7.17
C TYR A 65 25.47 12.05 5.72
N SER A 66 26.41 11.33 5.11
CA SER A 66 26.59 11.34 3.66
C SER A 66 25.46 10.60 2.95
N LYS A 67 25.16 10.97 1.70
CA LYS A 67 24.18 10.25 0.88
C LYS A 67 24.54 8.76 0.74
N LEU A 68 25.83 8.45 0.62
CA LEU A 68 26.31 7.07 0.56
C LEU A 68 26.06 6.26 1.84
N GLU A 69 26.25 6.85 3.03
CA GLU A 69 25.91 6.19 4.30
C GLU A 69 24.40 5.87 4.33
N ILE A 70 23.55 6.83 3.98
CA ILE A 70 22.09 6.62 3.92
C ILE A 70 21.70 5.52 2.92
N ALA A 71 22.38 5.44 1.77
CA ALA A 71 22.15 4.36 0.80
C ALA A 71 22.55 2.97 1.34
N ARG A 72 23.64 2.86 2.11
CA ARG A 72 24.03 1.60 2.77
C ARG A 72 23.12 1.23 3.92
N ASP A 73 22.69 2.21 4.72
CA ASP A 73 21.77 1.98 5.83
C ASP A 73 20.41 1.50 5.29
N PHE A 74 19.93 2.10 4.20
CA PHE A 74 18.76 1.61 3.47
C PHE A 74 18.94 0.17 2.96
N LEU A 75 20.02 -0.13 2.23
CA LEU A 75 20.25 -1.48 1.71
C LEU A 75 20.45 -2.52 2.82
N THR A 76 21.00 -2.12 3.96
CA THR A 76 21.15 -2.94 5.16
C THR A 76 19.79 -3.25 5.78
N ALA A 77 18.94 -2.24 5.99
CA ALA A 77 17.59 -2.41 6.49
C ALA A 77 16.74 -3.29 5.55
N PHE A 78 16.80 -3.03 4.24
CA PHE A 78 16.15 -3.83 3.20
C PHE A 78 16.62 -5.30 3.23
N ASN A 79 17.93 -5.54 3.22
CA ASN A 79 18.52 -6.88 3.32
C ASN A 79 18.12 -7.60 4.63
N GLN A 80 18.00 -6.87 5.74
CA GLN A 80 17.51 -7.41 7.01
C GLN A 80 16.02 -7.77 6.94
N SER A 81 15.19 -6.98 6.26
CA SER A 81 13.76 -7.24 6.05
C SER A 81 13.46 -8.36 5.03
N LEU A 82 14.37 -8.70 4.10
CA LEU A 82 14.14 -9.82 3.17
C LEU A 82 13.95 -11.16 3.93
N PRO A 83 12.93 -11.97 3.61
CA PRO A 83 12.84 -13.34 4.11
C PRO A 83 13.96 -14.23 3.55
N ASN A 84 13.98 -15.49 3.98
CA ASN A 84 14.73 -16.53 3.29
C ASN A 84 14.03 -16.86 1.96
N LEU A 85 14.48 -16.23 0.87
CA LEU A 85 13.95 -16.43 -0.49
C LEU A 85 14.95 -17.20 -1.35
N GLU A 86 14.44 -18.20 -2.09
CA GLU A 86 15.21 -18.89 -3.14
C GLU A 86 15.27 -18.01 -4.38
N MET A 87 16.26 -17.10 -4.41
CA MET A 87 16.51 -16.19 -5.52
C MET A 87 18.01 -15.99 -5.73
N LYS A 88 18.40 -15.45 -6.87
CA LYS A 88 19.76 -14.95 -7.12
C LYS A 88 19.89 -13.49 -6.72
N SER A 89 21.10 -13.07 -6.33
CA SER A 89 21.40 -11.66 -6.07
C SER A 89 22.72 -11.22 -6.66
N ALA A 90 22.78 -9.95 -7.08
CA ALA A 90 24.01 -9.26 -7.48
C ALA A 90 23.99 -7.80 -7.01
N LEU A 91 25.16 -7.25 -6.68
CA LEU A 91 25.35 -5.84 -6.37
C LEU A 91 26.38 -5.26 -7.33
N ARG A 92 25.97 -4.30 -8.16
CA ARG A 92 26.83 -3.46 -8.98
C ARG A 92 26.90 -2.06 -8.41
N VAL A 93 28.08 -1.47 -8.45
CA VAL A 93 28.32 -0.10 -8.00
C VAL A 93 28.48 0.80 -9.22
N GLN A 94 27.84 1.95 -9.21
CA GLN A 94 28.10 3.07 -10.12
C GLN A 94 29.14 3.98 -9.46
N GLY A 95 30.15 4.36 -10.22
CA GLY A 95 31.38 4.97 -9.71
C GLY A 95 32.56 3.99 -9.76
N PRO A 96 33.81 4.49 -9.68
CA PRO A 96 35.02 3.69 -9.79
C PRO A 96 35.29 2.86 -8.53
N GLU A 97 35.92 1.70 -8.71
CA GLU A 97 36.29 0.83 -7.59
C GLU A 97 37.45 1.41 -6.77
N VAL A 98 37.20 1.71 -5.49
CA VAL A 98 38.20 2.30 -4.58
C VAL A 98 38.80 1.21 -3.69
N TRP A 99 40.03 0.79 -4.01
CA TRP A 99 40.80 -0.13 -3.19
C TRP A 99 41.63 0.63 -2.12
N GLY A 100 41.47 0.27 -0.85
CA GLY A 100 42.21 0.88 0.25
C GLY A 100 42.51 -0.10 1.39
N TYR A 101 43.79 -0.23 1.76
CA TYR A 101 44.17 -0.95 2.98
C TYR A 101 43.73 -0.16 4.22
N LEU A 102 43.01 -0.81 5.13
CA LEU A 102 42.67 -0.28 6.45
C LEU A 102 43.90 -0.23 7.38
N GLY A 103 44.78 0.74 7.12
CA GLY A 103 45.88 1.11 8.01
C GLY A 103 45.38 1.97 9.16
N TRP A 104 45.63 1.55 10.40
CA TRP A 104 45.06 2.14 11.62
C TRP A 104 45.75 3.46 12.05
N ARG A 105 45.61 4.53 11.24
CA ARG A 105 45.85 5.91 11.73
C ARG A 105 45.16 6.97 10.86
N TYR A 106 44.50 7.90 11.52
CA TYR A 106 43.93 9.11 10.92
C TYR A 106 45.03 9.97 10.25
N TYR A 107 44.68 10.65 9.15
CA TYR A 107 45.51 11.51 8.28
C TYR A 107 46.50 10.79 7.34
N ASN A 108 46.37 11.12 6.05
CA ASN A 108 47.23 10.73 4.91
C ASN A 108 47.14 9.27 4.43
N VAL A 109 45.96 8.83 4.01
CA VAL A 109 45.86 7.75 3.01
C VAL A 109 46.26 8.29 1.63
N ASN A 110 47.43 7.87 1.15
CA ASN A 110 47.76 7.94 -0.27
C ASN A 110 46.80 6.97 -0.98
N ARG A 111 45.69 7.49 -1.51
CA ARG A 111 44.61 6.70 -2.10
C ARG A 111 45.13 6.11 -3.41
N TYR A 112 45.48 4.82 -3.40
CA TYR A 112 45.80 4.08 -4.60
C TYR A 112 44.50 3.89 -5.39
N TYR A 113 44.18 4.88 -6.22
CA TYR A 113 43.18 4.72 -7.26
C TYR A 113 43.65 3.64 -8.22
N ASN A 114 43.20 2.40 -8.01
CA ASN A 114 43.20 1.43 -9.09
C ASN A 114 42.19 1.96 -10.10
N ARG A 115 42.69 2.66 -11.12
CA ARG A 115 41.88 3.27 -12.17
C ARG A 115 41.33 2.16 -13.06
N SER A 116 40.32 1.46 -12.56
CA SER A 116 39.30 0.86 -13.42
C SER A 116 38.98 1.87 -14.50
N LYS A 117 39.00 1.43 -15.76
CA LYS A 117 38.59 2.28 -16.89
C LYS A 117 37.08 2.48 -16.92
N ASP A 118 36.37 1.73 -16.09
CA ASP A 118 34.94 1.57 -16.15
C ASP A 118 34.31 2.34 -14.99
N ASP A 119 33.36 3.23 -15.31
CA ASP A 119 32.60 4.06 -14.35
C ASP A 119 31.62 3.23 -13.47
N THR A 120 31.83 1.92 -13.39
CA THR A 120 31.03 0.95 -12.66
C THR A 120 31.82 -0.35 -12.45
N TYR A 121 31.56 -1.07 -11.36
CA TYR A 121 32.10 -2.42 -11.11
C TYR A 121 31.06 -3.34 -10.49
N LEU A 122 31.18 -4.64 -10.74
CA LEU A 122 30.35 -5.65 -10.10
C LEU A 122 30.98 -6.02 -8.75
N ARG A 123 30.30 -5.74 -7.64
CA ARG A 123 30.79 -6.05 -6.28
C ARG A 123 30.52 -7.50 -5.91
N THR A 124 29.43 -8.07 -6.40
CA THR A 124 29.14 -9.51 -6.32
C THR A 124 28.61 -10.03 -7.65
N ASP A 125 29.22 -11.11 -8.13
CA ASP A 125 28.70 -11.90 -9.26
C ASP A 125 27.28 -12.41 -8.96
N ILE A 126 26.51 -12.70 -10.01
CA ILE A 126 25.14 -13.18 -9.87
C ILE A 126 25.08 -14.63 -9.37
N GLY A 127 25.03 -14.77 -8.06
CA GLY A 127 24.97 -16.04 -7.32
C GLY A 127 23.70 -16.18 -6.50
N ASP A 128 23.57 -17.31 -5.81
CA ASP A 128 22.43 -17.56 -4.93
C ASP A 128 22.44 -16.57 -3.75
N TYR A 129 21.29 -15.96 -3.47
CA TYR A 129 21.17 -14.95 -2.44
C TYR A 129 21.42 -15.55 -1.05
N SER A 130 22.26 -14.88 -0.26
CA SER A 130 22.24 -15.04 1.18
C SER A 130 22.40 -13.69 1.86
N LYS A 131 21.58 -13.46 2.90
CA LYS A 131 21.57 -12.23 3.70
C LYS A 131 22.96 -11.84 4.21
N PHE A 132 23.81 -12.82 4.53
CA PHE A 132 25.20 -12.61 4.94
C PHE A 132 26.11 -12.12 3.79
N SER A 133 26.15 -12.83 2.65
CA SER A 133 27.00 -12.45 1.53
C SER A 133 26.60 -11.09 0.94
N PHE A 134 25.29 -10.83 0.86
CA PHE A 134 24.76 -9.56 0.37
C PHE A 134 25.07 -8.41 1.34
N GLN A 135 24.99 -8.63 2.66
CA GLN A 135 25.43 -7.64 3.64
C GLN A 135 26.92 -7.33 3.52
N SER A 136 27.77 -8.35 3.30
CA SER A 136 29.20 -8.12 3.10
C SER A 136 29.47 -7.25 1.88
N ALA A 137 28.75 -7.49 0.78
CA ALA A 137 28.83 -6.68 -0.44
C ALA A 137 28.47 -5.20 -0.19
N ILE A 138 27.38 -4.93 0.54
CA ILE A 138 26.94 -3.57 0.92
C ILE A 138 27.99 -2.89 1.81
N ASN A 139 28.52 -3.62 2.80
CA ASN A 139 29.50 -3.09 3.76
C ASN A 139 30.81 -2.67 3.07
N ASP A 140 31.26 -3.45 2.09
CA ASP A 140 32.54 -3.24 1.41
C ASP A 140 32.60 -1.93 0.61
N VAL A 141 31.49 -1.48 -0.01
CA VAL A 141 31.47 -0.20 -0.74
C VAL A 141 32.53 -0.16 -1.86
N MET A 142 33.33 0.92 -2.04
CA MET A 142 33.58 2.11 -1.20
C MET A 142 33.22 3.43 -1.90
N GLY A 143 33.09 4.54 -1.14
CA GLY A 143 32.74 5.86 -1.69
C GLY A 143 33.92 6.72 -2.15
N MET A 144 33.72 7.49 -3.23
CA MET A 144 34.66 8.53 -3.64
C MET A 144 34.68 9.70 -2.65
N ALA A 145 35.73 9.83 -1.84
CA ALA A 145 35.87 10.99 -0.97
C ALA A 145 36.37 12.22 -1.76
N ARG A 146 35.43 13.09 -2.17
CA ARG A 146 35.59 14.36 -2.92
C ARG A 146 36.55 14.27 -4.10
N TYR A 147 36.00 13.97 -5.28
CA TYR A 147 36.72 13.97 -6.54
C TYR A 147 36.83 15.40 -7.09
N ASP A 148 37.99 15.71 -7.67
CA ASP A 148 38.38 16.98 -8.27
C ASP A 148 38.65 16.87 -9.80
N GLY A 149 38.32 15.71 -10.38
CA GLY A 149 38.21 15.52 -11.84
C GLY A 149 36.76 15.49 -12.31
N GLU A 150 36.57 15.49 -13.63
CA GLU A 150 35.25 15.28 -14.25
C GLU A 150 34.85 13.82 -14.13
N GLU A 151 33.75 13.56 -13.41
CA GLU A 151 33.06 12.27 -13.41
C GLU A 151 32.21 12.18 -14.67
N SER A 152 32.16 11.02 -15.33
CA SER A 152 31.41 10.90 -16.57
C SER A 152 29.90 11.00 -16.32
N ASP A 153 29.23 11.94 -16.99
CA ASP A 153 27.77 12.02 -17.06
C ASP A 153 27.13 10.67 -17.45
N SER A 154 27.85 9.80 -18.18
CA SER A 154 27.35 8.48 -18.58
C SER A 154 27.47 7.37 -17.53
N SER A 155 27.95 7.63 -16.31
CA SER A 155 28.25 6.58 -15.32
C SER A 155 27.04 5.69 -14.98
N MET A 156 25.86 6.26 -14.74
CA MET A 156 24.61 5.51 -14.54
C MET A 156 24.21 4.72 -15.79
N ALA A 157 24.38 5.30 -16.99
CA ALA A 157 24.10 4.62 -18.25
C ALA A 157 25.00 3.40 -18.46
N ALA A 158 26.29 3.51 -18.08
CA ALA A 158 27.24 2.41 -18.08
C ALA A 158 26.88 1.33 -17.05
N ALA A 159 26.48 1.71 -15.83
CA ALA A 159 26.03 0.77 -14.80
C ALA A 159 24.79 -0.03 -15.24
N ILE A 160 23.80 0.63 -15.85
CA ILE A 160 22.59 -0.01 -16.39
C ILE A 160 22.92 -0.90 -17.60
N ALA A 161 23.82 -0.47 -18.49
CA ALA A 161 24.25 -1.28 -19.62
C ALA A 161 25.00 -2.54 -19.17
N ALA A 162 25.91 -2.41 -18.21
CA ALA A 162 26.65 -3.55 -17.65
C ALA A 162 25.72 -4.50 -16.88
N ALA A 163 24.75 -3.99 -16.12
CA ALA A 163 23.70 -4.82 -15.52
C ALA A 163 22.88 -5.59 -16.58
N SER A 164 22.62 -4.98 -17.75
CA SER A 164 21.99 -5.68 -18.87
C SER A 164 22.83 -6.81 -19.46
N ASP A 165 24.14 -6.84 -19.25
CA ASP A 165 25.02 -7.91 -19.71
C ASP A 165 25.26 -8.97 -18.63
N ASP A 166 25.39 -8.58 -17.36
CA ASP A 166 25.44 -9.50 -16.22
C ASP A 166 24.17 -10.37 -16.13
N LEU A 167 23.02 -9.83 -16.54
CA LEU A 167 21.73 -10.52 -16.60
C LEU A 167 21.55 -11.36 -17.89
N ALA A 168 22.55 -11.52 -18.75
CA ALA A 168 22.38 -12.19 -20.04
C ALA A 168 21.93 -13.66 -19.91
N ASP A 169 22.52 -14.38 -18.95
CA ASP A 169 22.30 -15.83 -18.75
C ASP A 169 21.26 -16.15 -17.67
N THR A 170 20.63 -15.14 -17.05
CA THR A 170 19.59 -15.37 -16.03
C THR A 170 18.25 -15.74 -16.65
N LYS A 171 17.43 -16.44 -15.86
CA LYS A 171 16.04 -16.81 -16.17
C LYS A 171 15.12 -16.25 -15.09
N GLY A 172 13.83 -16.17 -15.41
CA GLY A 172 12.83 -15.59 -14.50
C GLY A 172 12.73 -14.07 -14.59
N LYS A 173 11.88 -13.51 -13.72
CA LYS A 173 11.75 -12.07 -13.47
C LYS A 173 12.94 -11.55 -12.66
N THR A 174 13.20 -10.26 -12.79
CA THR A 174 14.30 -9.54 -12.16
C THR A 174 13.77 -8.26 -11.53
N ALA A 175 14.01 -8.09 -10.23
CA ALA A 175 13.87 -6.81 -9.57
C ALA A 175 15.20 -6.04 -9.69
N LEU A 176 15.23 -5.05 -10.59
CA LEU A 176 16.37 -4.15 -10.75
C LEU A 176 16.19 -2.92 -9.84
N MET A 177 16.81 -2.95 -8.66
CA MET A 177 16.79 -1.80 -7.75
C MET A 177 17.92 -0.83 -8.11
N VAL A 178 17.62 0.47 -8.12
CA VAL A 178 18.61 1.53 -8.41
C VAL A 178 18.62 2.53 -7.26
N VAL A 179 19.63 2.46 -6.39
CA VAL A 179 19.76 3.34 -5.21
C VAL A 179 20.67 4.51 -5.55
N THR A 180 20.11 5.73 -5.66
CA THR A 180 20.82 6.92 -6.19
C THR A 180 20.30 8.22 -5.58
N ASP A 181 21.06 9.30 -5.66
CA ASP A 181 20.57 10.66 -5.37
C ASP A 181 19.91 11.35 -6.57
N SER A 182 19.68 10.61 -7.66
CA SER A 182 19.15 11.05 -8.96
C SER A 182 20.08 11.89 -9.84
N SER A 183 21.25 12.30 -9.38
CA SER A 183 22.19 13.11 -10.18
C SER A 183 22.64 12.42 -11.47
N GLY A 184 22.75 11.09 -11.47
CA GLY A 184 23.06 10.28 -12.66
C GLY A 184 21.90 10.01 -13.63
N ILE A 185 20.66 10.44 -13.34
CA ILE A 185 19.49 10.13 -14.21
C ILE A 185 19.34 11.17 -15.32
N ASN A 186 20.07 10.96 -16.41
CA ASN A 186 20.03 11.77 -17.63
C ASN A 186 19.41 11.01 -18.84
N ALA A 187 19.54 11.59 -20.04
CA ALA A 187 18.97 11.02 -21.26
C ALA A 187 19.64 9.70 -21.66
N GLU A 188 20.94 9.57 -21.39
CA GLU A 188 21.77 8.40 -21.63
C GLU A 188 21.37 7.26 -20.68
N ALA A 189 21.18 7.53 -19.39
CA ALA A 189 20.68 6.58 -18.40
C ALA A 189 19.27 6.10 -18.75
N ALA A 190 18.37 7.02 -19.13
CA ALA A 190 17.04 6.67 -19.60
C ALA A 190 17.07 5.81 -20.89
N LYS A 191 18.01 6.06 -21.80
CA LYS A 191 18.20 5.25 -23.02
C LYS A 191 18.78 3.86 -22.70
N ALA A 192 19.70 3.76 -21.74
CA ALA A 192 20.22 2.49 -21.25
C ALA A 192 19.11 1.64 -20.62
N ALA A 193 18.27 2.25 -19.77
CA ALA A 193 17.09 1.60 -19.19
C ALA A 193 16.10 1.13 -20.28
N GLN A 194 15.85 1.96 -21.30
CA GLN A 194 15.00 1.56 -22.45
C GLN A 194 15.56 0.35 -23.20
N ASN A 195 16.88 0.28 -23.40
CA ASN A 195 17.51 -0.87 -24.05
C ASN A 195 17.42 -2.14 -23.20
N LEU A 196 17.64 -2.02 -21.89
CA LEU A 196 17.50 -3.11 -20.91
C LEU A 196 16.06 -3.64 -20.90
N VAL A 197 15.05 -2.78 -20.77
CA VAL A 197 13.64 -3.20 -20.81
C VAL A 197 13.28 -3.79 -22.17
N LYS A 198 13.77 -3.22 -23.27
CA LYS A 198 13.55 -3.79 -24.61
C LYS A 198 14.18 -5.19 -24.79
N ARG A 199 15.28 -5.50 -24.09
CA ARG A 199 15.97 -6.79 -24.14
C ARG A 199 15.25 -7.87 -23.32
N TYR A 200 14.70 -7.50 -22.17
CA TYR A 200 14.11 -8.45 -21.21
C TYR A 200 12.57 -8.47 -21.19
N GLY A 201 11.92 -7.42 -21.67
CA GLY A 201 10.47 -7.24 -21.59
C GLY A 201 9.97 -7.28 -20.15
N ASP A 202 8.80 -7.89 -19.95
CA ASP A 202 8.13 -8.05 -18.66
C ASP A 202 8.92 -8.88 -17.63
N ARG A 203 10.10 -9.40 -18.00
CA ARG A 203 11.04 -10.03 -17.07
C ARG A 203 11.81 -9.04 -16.19
N ILE A 204 11.73 -7.73 -16.40
CA ILE A 204 12.49 -6.77 -15.58
C ILE A 204 11.65 -5.59 -15.11
N CYS A 205 11.49 -5.49 -13.80
CA CYS A 205 10.85 -4.35 -13.13
C CYS A 205 11.91 -3.51 -12.46
N VAL A 206 11.84 -2.18 -12.62
CA VAL A 206 12.84 -1.24 -12.12
C VAL A 206 12.30 -0.53 -10.88
N TYR A 207 13.09 -0.54 -9.80
CA TYR A 207 12.71 -0.01 -8.49
C TYR A 207 13.71 1.07 -8.05
N PRO A 208 13.54 2.34 -8.47
CA PRO A 208 14.44 3.41 -8.06
C PRO A 208 14.21 3.83 -6.61
N VAL A 209 15.27 3.87 -5.82
CA VAL A 209 15.25 4.32 -4.43
C VAL A 209 16.09 5.59 -4.32
N PHE A 210 15.41 6.70 -4.11
CA PHE A 210 16.03 8.00 -4.02
C PHE A 210 16.53 8.30 -2.61
N VAL A 211 17.80 8.67 -2.50
CA VAL A 211 18.44 9.01 -1.22
C VAL A 211 17.94 10.35 -0.66
N GLU A 212 17.48 11.25 -1.53
CA GLU A 212 16.89 12.54 -1.19
C GLU A 212 15.47 12.71 -1.76
N ASP A 213 14.75 13.76 -1.35
CA ASP A 213 13.44 14.07 -1.93
C ASP A 213 13.61 14.58 -3.36
N VAL A 214 13.27 13.73 -4.32
CA VAL A 214 13.21 14.11 -5.72
C VAL A 214 11.91 14.89 -5.99
N GLN A 215 12.05 16.05 -6.64
CA GLN A 215 10.90 16.77 -7.19
C GLN A 215 10.34 15.95 -8.38
N ASN A 216 9.18 15.34 -8.18
CA ASN A 216 8.54 14.46 -9.17
C ASN A 216 8.21 15.14 -10.51
N ASP A 217 8.29 16.48 -10.59
CA ASP A 217 8.05 17.24 -11.82
C ASP A 217 9.22 17.15 -12.83
N ASN A 218 10.34 16.51 -12.49
CA ASN A 218 11.44 16.29 -13.42
C ASN A 218 11.04 15.28 -14.52
N ALA A 219 10.82 15.79 -15.74
CA ALA A 219 10.41 15.01 -16.90
C ALA A 219 11.38 13.86 -17.28
N LEU A 220 12.68 13.96 -16.98
CA LEU A 220 13.63 12.87 -17.21
C LEU A 220 13.45 11.73 -16.21
N ILE A 221 13.15 12.06 -14.95
CA ILE A 221 12.90 11.07 -13.91
C ILE A 221 11.53 10.42 -14.15
N GLN A 222 10.49 11.18 -14.49
CA GLN A 222 9.20 10.60 -14.91
C GLN A 222 9.35 9.67 -16.11
N LYS A 223 10.15 10.07 -17.10
CA LYS A 223 10.50 9.18 -18.23
C LYS A 223 11.19 7.91 -17.73
N PHE A 224 12.21 8.01 -16.88
CA PHE A 224 12.92 6.86 -16.28
C PHE A 224 11.97 5.90 -15.55
N LEU A 225 11.03 6.43 -14.77
CA LEU A 225 10.02 5.64 -14.04
C LEU A 225 9.02 4.95 -14.98
N SER A 226 8.64 5.60 -16.07
CA SER A 226 7.70 5.03 -17.06
C SER A 226 8.29 3.94 -17.95
N ILE A 227 9.62 3.75 -17.95
CA ILE A 227 10.31 2.96 -18.98
C ILE A 227 10.13 1.44 -18.84
N SER A 228 10.00 0.91 -17.62
CA SER A 228 9.94 -0.54 -17.37
C SER A 228 8.54 -1.15 -17.42
N GLY A 229 7.47 -0.35 -17.49
CA GLY A 229 6.08 -0.83 -17.45
C GLY A 229 5.64 -1.41 -16.09
N CYS A 230 6.57 -1.93 -15.29
CA CYS A 230 6.40 -2.37 -13.92
C CYS A 230 7.53 -1.86 -13.02
N GLY A 231 7.28 -1.89 -11.71
CA GLY A 231 8.13 -1.26 -10.70
C GLY A 231 7.62 0.12 -10.27
N PHE A 232 8.20 0.68 -9.21
CA PHE A 232 7.73 1.94 -8.61
C PHE A 232 8.87 2.63 -7.83
N PRO A 233 8.86 3.97 -7.72
CA PRO A 233 9.85 4.70 -6.96
C PRO A 233 9.60 4.63 -5.45
N ALA A 234 10.67 4.77 -4.67
CA ALA A 234 10.62 5.09 -3.25
C ALA A 234 11.68 6.12 -2.88
N THR A 235 11.59 6.68 -1.66
CA THR A 235 12.69 7.43 -1.05
C THR A 235 13.19 6.70 0.19
N THR A 236 14.47 6.81 0.51
CA THR A 236 15.04 6.26 1.75
C THR A 236 14.33 6.80 3.00
N ARG A 237 13.83 8.06 2.94
CA ARG A 237 13.00 8.66 4.00
C ARG A 237 11.66 7.94 4.20
N ALA A 238 10.95 7.60 3.12
CA ALA A 238 9.68 6.90 3.23
C ALA A 238 9.83 5.49 3.84
N LEU A 239 11.00 4.86 3.64
CA LEU A 239 11.29 3.50 4.07
C LEU A 239 12.06 3.41 5.40
N GLN A 240 12.06 4.47 6.22
CA GLN A 240 12.77 4.49 7.51
C GLN A 240 12.12 3.65 8.61
N SER A 241 10.84 3.26 8.48
CA SER A 241 10.17 2.43 9.48
C SER A 241 10.12 0.97 9.06
N GLU A 242 10.16 0.08 10.05
CA GLU A 242 9.97 -1.37 9.91
C GLU A 242 8.78 -1.70 8.98
N MET A 243 7.62 -1.09 9.22
CA MET A 243 6.37 -1.38 8.52
C MET A 243 6.40 -0.92 7.05
N GLU A 244 6.95 0.26 6.76
CA GLU A 244 7.05 0.72 5.37
C GLU A 244 8.12 -0.06 4.58
N MET A 245 9.23 -0.46 5.23
CA MET A 245 10.20 -1.37 4.63
C MET A 245 9.59 -2.76 4.35
N ALA A 246 8.80 -3.28 5.28
CA ALA A 246 8.11 -4.55 5.11
C ALA A 246 7.13 -4.50 3.92
N ARG A 247 6.33 -3.43 3.78
CA ARG A 247 5.45 -3.22 2.61
C ARG A 247 6.22 -3.05 1.31
N TYR A 248 7.38 -2.40 1.35
CA TYR A 248 8.24 -2.22 0.18
C TYR A 248 8.81 -3.56 -0.31
N VAL A 249 9.28 -4.41 0.61
CA VAL A 249 9.66 -5.80 0.32
C VAL A 249 8.46 -6.61 -0.19
N ASP A 250 7.32 -6.53 0.49
CA ASP A 250 6.11 -7.29 0.15
C ASP A 250 5.68 -7.05 -1.31
N LYS A 251 5.59 -5.78 -1.70
CA LYS A 251 5.19 -5.35 -3.04
C LYS A 251 6.23 -5.60 -4.15
N ILE A 252 7.50 -5.89 -3.81
CA ILE A 252 8.53 -6.24 -4.80
C ILE A 252 8.56 -7.74 -5.07
N PHE A 253 8.48 -8.56 -4.01
CA PHE A 253 8.81 -9.98 -4.11
C PHE A 253 7.60 -10.91 -4.14
N PHE A 254 6.47 -10.57 -3.51
CA PHE A 254 5.36 -11.51 -3.37
C PHE A 254 4.24 -11.29 -4.37
N VAL A 255 3.54 -12.38 -4.69
CA VAL A 255 2.35 -12.36 -5.53
C VAL A 255 1.19 -11.70 -4.79
N ASP A 256 0.59 -10.69 -5.41
CA ASP A 256 -0.76 -10.19 -5.12
C ASP A 256 -1.70 -10.82 -6.16
N GLU A 257 -2.60 -11.70 -5.73
CA GLU A 257 -3.43 -12.53 -6.63
C GLU A 257 -4.67 -11.81 -7.18
N ASP A 258 -5.16 -10.77 -6.52
CA ASP A 258 -6.37 -10.03 -6.91
C ASP A 258 -6.15 -8.54 -7.20
N GLY A 259 -4.96 -8.02 -6.89
CA GLY A 259 -4.57 -6.65 -7.19
C GLY A 259 -5.13 -5.63 -6.19
N ASP A 260 -5.41 -6.03 -4.95
CA ASP A 260 -5.90 -5.15 -3.90
C ASP A 260 -4.79 -4.35 -3.17
N GLY A 261 -3.53 -4.74 -3.36
CA GLY A 261 -2.35 -4.13 -2.74
C GLY A 261 -1.82 -4.85 -1.49
N VAL A 262 -2.31 -6.05 -1.18
CA VAL A 262 -1.80 -6.94 -0.12
C VAL A 262 -1.37 -8.27 -0.73
N SER A 263 -0.15 -8.73 -0.45
CA SER A 263 0.28 -10.04 -0.97
C SER A 263 -0.63 -11.19 -0.55
N HIS A 264 -0.81 -12.17 -1.43
CA HIS A 264 -1.60 -13.42 -1.23
C HIS A 264 -1.33 -14.12 0.11
N THR A 265 -0.14 -13.90 0.69
CA THR A 265 0.31 -14.53 1.94
C THR A 265 -0.14 -13.78 3.20
N ALA A 266 -0.39 -12.48 3.08
CA ALA A 266 -0.90 -11.58 4.10
C ALA A 266 -2.43 -11.36 3.95
N ASP A 267 -2.95 -11.50 2.73
CA ASP A 267 -4.36 -11.44 2.40
C ASP A 267 -5.17 -12.56 3.08
N LYS A 268 -6.36 -12.19 3.57
CA LYS A 268 -7.37 -13.07 4.18
C LYS A 268 -8.72 -13.01 3.47
N CYS A 269 -8.88 -12.09 2.52
CA CYS A 269 -10.09 -11.80 1.78
C CYS A 269 -9.81 -11.86 0.27
N PRO A 270 -9.35 -13.02 -0.26
CA PRO A 270 -8.97 -13.12 -1.66
C PRO A 270 -10.15 -12.78 -2.57
N ASN A 271 -9.83 -12.23 -3.72
CA ASN A 271 -10.72 -11.64 -4.71
C ASN A 271 -11.33 -10.30 -4.27
N THR A 272 -10.66 -9.52 -3.42
CA THR A 272 -11.03 -8.12 -3.22
C THR A 272 -10.85 -7.37 -4.56
N PRO A 273 -11.80 -6.50 -4.99
CA PRO A 273 -11.69 -5.88 -6.31
C PRO A 273 -10.65 -4.78 -6.31
N SER A 274 -9.78 -4.74 -7.31
CA SER A 274 -8.73 -3.73 -7.40
C SER A 274 -9.29 -2.30 -7.34
N GLY A 275 -8.62 -1.44 -6.58
CA GLY A 275 -9.09 -0.10 -6.21
C GLY A 275 -9.89 -0.03 -4.90
N ALA A 276 -10.25 -1.16 -4.30
CA ALA A 276 -10.84 -1.21 -2.96
C ALA A 276 -9.91 -0.63 -1.87
N LYS A 277 -10.50 -0.09 -0.81
CA LYS A 277 -9.78 0.36 0.39
C LYS A 277 -9.65 -0.81 1.37
N VAL A 278 -8.47 -1.42 1.43
CA VAL A 278 -8.22 -2.62 2.23
C VAL A 278 -7.48 -2.34 3.53
N GLY A 279 -7.73 -3.18 4.53
CA GLY A 279 -6.87 -3.29 5.71
C GLY A 279 -5.54 -3.96 5.38
N SER A 280 -4.66 -4.12 6.38
CA SER A 280 -3.37 -4.83 6.25
C SER A 280 -3.51 -6.36 6.10
N ASN A 281 -4.64 -6.82 5.58
CA ASN A 281 -5.05 -8.22 5.48
C ASN A 281 -5.97 -8.47 4.26
N GLY A 282 -5.95 -7.58 3.26
CA GLY A 282 -6.72 -7.60 2.02
C GLY A 282 -8.24 -7.44 2.17
N CYS A 283 -8.78 -7.43 3.40
CA CYS A 283 -10.21 -7.27 3.60
C CYS A 283 -10.65 -5.82 3.36
N TRP A 284 -11.60 -5.65 2.44
CA TRP A 284 -12.21 -4.37 2.11
C TRP A 284 -13.05 -3.86 3.28
N LEU A 285 -12.55 -2.82 3.94
CA LEU A 285 -13.11 -2.28 5.17
C LEU A 285 -13.62 -0.86 4.92
N LEU A 286 -14.81 -0.58 5.43
CA LEU A 286 -15.32 0.78 5.52
C LEU A 286 -14.97 1.39 6.87
N SER A 287 -14.82 2.70 6.92
CA SER A 287 -14.53 3.41 8.16
C SER A 287 -15.59 3.13 9.23
N THR A 288 -15.14 3.06 10.48
CA THR A 288 -16.02 2.82 11.65
C THR A 288 -16.96 4.01 11.96
N ALA A 289 -16.93 5.06 11.13
CA ALA A 289 -17.68 6.30 11.27
C ALA A 289 -18.92 6.40 10.35
N LEU A 290 -19.35 5.29 9.73
CA LEU A 290 -20.57 5.22 8.90
C LEU A 290 -21.86 5.62 9.65
N PHE A 291 -21.95 5.31 10.95
CA PHE A 291 -23.18 5.41 11.74
C PHE A 291 -22.91 6.00 13.12
N ASP A 292 -23.90 6.68 13.70
CA ASP A 292 -23.88 7.03 15.12
C ASP A 292 -24.20 5.80 16.01
N THR A 293 -23.82 5.87 17.29
CA THR A 293 -24.04 4.81 18.27
C THR A 293 -25.52 4.44 18.37
N GLY A 294 -25.83 3.14 18.23
CA GLY A 294 -27.21 2.64 18.25
C GLY A 294 -28.09 3.02 17.04
N ARG A 295 -27.52 3.66 15.99
CA ARG A 295 -28.23 4.08 14.77
C ARG A 295 -27.81 3.26 13.54
N SER A 296 -28.71 3.20 12.56
CA SER A 296 -28.53 2.62 11.23
C SER A 296 -28.71 3.63 10.09
N VAL A 297 -28.82 4.93 10.41
CA VAL A 297 -28.84 6.02 9.42
C VAL A 297 -27.40 6.37 9.05
N ILE A 298 -27.06 6.28 7.77
CA ILE A 298 -25.72 6.61 7.25
C ILE A 298 -25.45 8.11 7.45
N LYS A 299 -24.30 8.43 8.03
CA LYS A 299 -23.84 9.80 8.23
C LYS A 299 -23.41 10.43 6.92
N GLU A 300 -23.72 11.71 6.73
CA GLU A 300 -23.36 12.47 5.53
C GLU A 300 -21.84 12.46 5.25
N SER A 301 -21.02 12.47 6.30
CA SER A 301 -19.56 12.34 6.22
C SER A 301 -19.07 11.04 5.56
N ALA A 302 -19.89 9.98 5.55
CA ALA A 302 -19.56 8.69 4.96
C ALA A 302 -19.98 8.56 3.49
N TYR A 303 -20.74 9.51 2.94
CA TYR A 303 -21.18 9.46 1.54
C TYR A 303 -20.01 9.47 0.55
N ALA A 304 -18.91 10.17 0.86
CA ALA A 304 -17.70 10.15 0.03
C ALA A 304 -17.09 8.74 -0.07
N GLU A 305 -16.92 8.06 1.07
CA GLU A 305 -16.40 6.69 1.11
C GLU A 305 -17.32 5.69 0.41
N LEU A 306 -18.63 5.80 0.59
CA LEU A 306 -19.59 4.94 -0.11
C LEU A 306 -19.70 5.24 -1.62
N ASN A 307 -19.37 6.46 -2.07
CA ASN A 307 -19.21 6.75 -3.49
C ASN A 307 -17.97 6.08 -4.07
N ASP A 308 -16.86 6.05 -3.33
CA ASP A 308 -15.66 5.29 -3.72
C ASP A 308 -16.00 3.79 -3.88
N VAL A 309 -16.80 3.23 -2.96
CA VAL A 309 -17.28 1.84 -3.05
C VAL A 309 -18.11 1.61 -4.31
N ALA A 310 -19.08 2.49 -4.58
CA ALA A 310 -19.89 2.41 -5.79
C ALA A 310 -19.02 2.49 -7.05
N LYS A 311 -17.95 3.32 -7.04
CA LYS A 311 -17.01 3.45 -8.15
C LYS A 311 -16.18 2.18 -8.35
N VAL A 312 -15.63 1.59 -7.30
CA VAL A 312 -14.92 0.29 -7.38
C VAL A 312 -15.83 -0.80 -7.93
N LEU A 313 -17.12 -0.83 -7.54
CA LEU A 313 -18.09 -1.79 -8.09
C LEU A 313 -18.52 -1.49 -9.53
N GLU A 314 -18.50 -0.23 -9.98
CA GLU A 314 -18.68 0.16 -11.38
C GLU A 314 -17.49 -0.33 -12.23
N ASP A 315 -16.27 -0.07 -11.79
CA ASP A 315 -15.03 -0.43 -12.50
C ASP A 315 -14.75 -1.95 -12.50
N ASN A 316 -15.29 -2.68 -11.54
CA ASN A 316 -15.21 -4.14 -11.44
C ASN A 316 -16.59 -4.80 -11.68
N PRO A 317 -17.14 -4.80 -12.92
CA PRO A 317 -18.55 -5.15 -13.19
C PRO A 317 -18.95 -6.60 -12.86
N HIS A 318 -17.98 -7.51 -12.72
CA HIS A 318 -18.21 -8.90 -12.34
C HIS A 318 -18.17 -9.15 -10.82
N ALA A 319 -17.71 -8.18 -10.03
CA ALA A 319 -17.65 -8.33 -8.57
C ALA A 319 -19.06 -8.39 -7.97
N THR A 320 -19.30 -9.36 -7.10
CA THR A 320 -20.49 -9.48 -6.25
C THR A 320 -20.04 -9.41 -4.79
N VAL A 321 -20.70 -8.62 -3.94
CA VAL A 321 -20.23 -8.36 -2.57
C VAL A 321 -21.29 -8.63 -1.50
N GLU A 322 -20.86 -9.23 -0.39
CA GLU A 322 -21.59 -9.28 0.88
C GLU A 322 -21.18 -8.10 1.77
N ILE A 323 -22.15 -7.25 2.09
CA ILE A 323 -22.06 -6.14 3.03
C ILE A 323 -22.32 -6.73 4.41
N GLN A 324 -21.27 -6.81 5.23
CA GLN A 324 -21.29 -7.43 6.55
C GLN A 324 -21.37 -6.35 7.63
N GLY A 325 -22.50 -6.30 8.35
CA GLY A 325 -22.66 -5.41 9.51
C GLY A 325 -22.17 -6.06 10.80
N HIS A 326 -21.43 -5.32 11.62
CA HIS A 326 -20.93 -5.77 12.92
C HIS A 326 -21.24 -4.78 14.05
N THR A 327 -21.34 -5.30 15.28
CA THR A 327 -21.43 -4.51 16.51
C THR A 327 -20.31 -4.90 17.48
N ASP A 328 -20.10 -4.08 18.51
CA ASP A 328 -19.44 -4.57 19.72
C ASP A 328 -20.38 -5.48 20.55
N ASN A 329 -19.90 -5.95 21.70
CA ASN A 329 -20.64 -6.83 22.60
C ASN A 329 -21.63 -6.13 23.54
N GLN A 330 -21.88 -4.82 23.41
CA GLN A 330 -22.78 -4.09 24.30
C GLN A 330 -24.24 -4.25 23.88
N GLY A 331 -25.15 -4.38 24.84
CA GLY A 331 -26.57 -4.62 24.58
C GLY A 331 -26.94 -6.11 24.41
N SER A 332 -28.19 -6.38 24.04
CA SER A 332 -28.66 -7.76 23.88
C SER A 332 -28.25 -8.34 22.53
N ARG A 333 -28.08 -9.67 22.47
CA ARG A 333 -27.74 -10.38 21.23
C ARG A 333 -28.72 -10.07 20.09
N GLY A 334 -30.03 -10.15 20.35
CA GLY A 334 -31.06 -9.90 19.34
C GLY A 334 -31.09 -8.44 18.86
N TYR A 335 -30.83 -7.48 19.74
CA TYR A 335 -30.68 -6.07 19.37
C TYR A 335 -29.47 -5.85 18.45
N ASN A 336 -28.34 -6.50 18.74
CA ASN A 336 -27.13 -6.39 17.92
C ASN A 336 -27.26 -7.11 16.57
N GLU A 337 -27.93 -8.26 16.52
CA GLU A 337 -28.29 -8.95 15.27
C GLU A 337 -29.17 -8.05 14.38
N ASP A 338 -30.22 -7.41 14.94
CA ASP A 338 -31.07 -6.45 14.21
C ASP A 338 -30.31 -5.19 13.76
N LEU A 339 -29.61 -4.51 14.68
CA LEU A 339 -28.90 -3.26 14.38
C LEU A 339 -27.83 -3.45 13.29
N SER A 340 -27.12 -4.58 13.31
CA SER A 340 -26.13 -4.89 12.28
C SER A 340 -26.75 -5.19 10.92
N GLN A 341 -27.91 -5.88 10.88
CA GLN A 341 -28.64 -6.11 9.63
C GLN A 341 -29.14 -4.79 9.04
N LYS A 342 -29.81 -3.95 9.84
CA LYS A 342 -30.30 -2.63 9.41
C LYS A 342 -29.19 -1.72 8.87
N ARG A 343 -27.96 -1.83 9.40
CA ARG A 343 -26.77 -1.13 8.89
C ARG A 343 -26.31 -1.65 7.53
N ALA A 344 -26.27 -2.98 7.34
CA ALA A 344 -25.93 -3.59 6.07
C ALA A 344 -26.97 -3.25 4.98
N ASP A 345 -28.26 -3.30 5.32
CA ASP A 345 -29.37 -2.93 4.44
C ASP A 345 -29.32 -1.45 4.03
N ALA A 346 -28.94 -0.55 4.95
CA ALA A 346 -28.78 0.88 4.64
C ALA A 346 -27.63 1.12 3.63
N VAL A 347 -26.49 0.45 3.81
CA VAL A 347 -25.35 0.53 2.86
C VAL A 347 -25.75 -0.05 1.50
N MET A 348 -26.48 -1.17 1.47
CA MET A 348 -27.01 -1.74 0.23
C MET A 348 -27.91 -0.73 -0.50
N ALA A 349 -28.89 -0.14 0.18
CA ALA A 349 -29.80 0.83 -0.42
C ALA A 349 -29.05 2.06 -0.99
N TYR A 350 -27.99 2.51 -0.31
CA TYR A 350 -27.14 3.59 -0.81
C TYR A 350 -26.36 3.19 -2.07
N LEU A 351 -25.78 1.99 -2.12
CA LEU A 351 -25.05 1.52 -3.31
C LEU A 351 -25.98 1.32 -4.52
N VAL A 352 -27.23 0.87 -4.29
CA VAL A 352 -28.27 0.82 -5.33
C VAL A 352 -28.67 2.22 -5.82
N ASP A 353 -28.77 3.21 -4.92
CA ASP A 353 -28.98 4.62 -5.31
C ASP A 353 -27.89 5.12 -6.27
N LYS A 354 -26.63 4.73 -6.02
CA LYS A 354 -25.47 5.04 -6.89
C LYS A 354 -25.38 4.19 -8.15
N GLY A 355 -26.35 3.32 -8.42
CA GLY A 355 -26.44 2.56 -9.67
C GLY A 355 -25.77 1.18 -9.65
N VAL A 356 -25.30 0.71 -8.48
CA VAL A 356 -24.83 -0.68 -8.36
C VAL A 356 -26.05 -1.61 -8.45
N ALA A 357 -26.00 -2.56 -9.39
CA ALA A 357 -27.09 -3.51 -9.60
C ALA A 357 -27.35 -4.36 -8.34
N LEU A 358 -28.60 -4.42 -7.89
CA LEU A 358 -29.00 -5.06 -6.62
C LEU A 358 -28.65 -6.55 -6.58
N GLU A 359 -28.71 -7.26 -7.71
CA GLU A 359 -28.28 -8.67 -7.79
C GLU A 359 -26.78 -8.90 -7.51
N ARG A 360 -25.96 -7.85 -7.51
CA ARG A 360 -24.52 -7.89 -7.15
C ARG A 360 -24.27 -7.61 -5.66
N LEU A 361 -25.31 -7.32 -4.89
CA LEU A 361 -25.22 -6.92 -3.48
C LEU A 361 -25.95 -7.92 -2.58
N TRP A 362 -25.35 -8.21 -1.44
CA TRP A 362 -25.92 -9.00 -0.36
C TRP A 362 -25.71 -8.24 0.95
N ALA A 363 -26.67 -8.27 1.87
CA ALA A 363 -26.59 -7.55 3.14
C ALA A 363 -26.85 -8.48 4.31
N ARG A 364 -25.95 -8.50 5.29
CA ARG A 364 -26.03 -9.42 6.43
C ARG A 364 -25.53 -8.82 7.74
N GLY A 365 -26.35 -8.89 8.78
CA GLY A 365 -25.96 -8.61 10.16
C GLY A 365 -25.28 -9.82 10.82
N PHE A 366 -24.11 -9.61 11.42
CA PHE A 366 -23.43 -10.59 12.28
C PHE A 366 -23.54 -10.26 13.79
N GLY A 367 -24.07 -9.08 14.14
CA GLY A 367 -24.05 -8.53 15.48
C GLY A 367 -22.64 -8.57 16.08
N ALA A 368 -22.56 -9.04 17.33
CA ALA A 368 -21.31 -9.19 18.07
C ALA A 368 -20.57 -10.52 17.79
N SER A 369 -21.07 -11.39 16.90
CA SER A 369 -20.56 -12.77 16.79
C SER A 369 -19.16 -12.89 16.15
N ASN A 370 -18.78 -11.93 15.31
CA ASN A 370 -17.52 -11.90 14.58
C ASN A 370 -16.72 -10.61 14.92
N PRO A 371 -16.13 -10.52 16.13
CA PRO A 371 -15.29 -9.39 16.52
C PRO A 371 -13.96 -9.39 15.75
N ALA A 372 -13.49 -8.19 15.42
CA ALA A 372 -12.16 -7.95 14.83
C ALA A 372 -11.11 -7.60 15.90
N ASP A 373 -11.51 -7.14 17.09
CA ASP A 373 -10.64 -6.86 18.24
C ASP A 373 -11.35 -7.20 19.58
N GLY A 374 -10.60 -7.23 20.69
CA GLY A 374 -11.11 -7.48 22.03
C GLY A 374 -12.14 -6.43 22.48
N ASN A 375 -13.25 -6.86 23.08
CA ASN A 375 -14.32 -5.94 23.50
C ASN A 375 -14.06 -5.25 24.86
N ASP A 376 -12.93 -5.54 25.51
CA ASP A 376 -12.62 -5.03 26.86
C ASP A 376 -12.32 -3.52 26.85
N THR A 377 -11.72 -3.02 25.78
CA THR A 377 -11.37 -1.59 25.61
C THR A 377 -12.31 -0.87 24.66
N GLU A 378 -12.48 0.44 24.83
CA GLU A 378 -13.30 1.22 23.88
C GLU A 378 -12.69 1.26 22.48
N LYS A 379 -11.35 1.21 22.38
CA LYS A 379 -10.65 1.09 21.10
C LYS A 379 -11.08 -0.18 20.35
N GLY A 380 -11.01 -1.35 21.01
CA GLY A 380 -11.40 -2.61 20.38
C GLY A 380 -12.90 -2.71 20.08
N ARG A 381 -13.76 -2.16 20.95
CA ARG A 381 -15.20 -2.01 20.64
C ARG A 381 -15.45 -1.13 19.43
N SER A 382 -14.73 -0.01 19.29
CA SER A 382 -14.87 0.87 18.12
C SER A 382 -14.46 0.19 16.81
N ILE A 383 -13.48 -0.72 16.85
CA ILE A 383 -13.07 -1.56 15.71
C ILE A 383 -14.14 -2.62 15.39
N ASN A 384 -14.82 -3.17 16.41
CA ASN A 384 -15.92 -4.13 16.21
C ASN A 384 -17.18 -3.51 15.59
N ARG A 385 -17.44 -2.21 15.84
CA ARG A 385 -18.53 -1.44 15.22
C ARG A 385 -18.17 -1.02 13.78
N ARG A 386 -18.09 -1.99 12.87
CA ARG A 386 -17.67 -1.80 11.47
C ARG A 386 -18.70 -2.29 10.45
N VAL A 387 -18.50 -1.90 9.19
CA VAL A 387 -19.03 -2.60 8.02
C VAL A 387 -17.86 -3.09 7.18
N GLU A 388 -17.94 -4.34 6.73
CA GLU A 388 -16.92 -5.02 5.92
C GLU A 388 -17.55 -5.47 4.61
N LEU A 389 -16.81 -5.40 3.51
CA LEU A 389 -17.27 -5.78 2.17
C LEU A 389 -16.51 -7.04 1.76
N LYS A 390 -17.22 -8.14 1.51
CA LYS A 390 -16.60 -9.41 1.15
C LYS A 390 -17.01 -9.84 -0.25
N THR A 391 -16.06 -10.00 -1.16
CA THR A 391 -16.36 -10.51 -2.51
C THR A 391 -16.83 -11.97 -2.45
N ILE A 392 -17.87 -12.28 -3.22
CA ILE A 392 -18.42 -13.63 -3.40
C ILE A 392 -18.07 -14.11 -4.82
N LYS A 393 -17.17 -15.10 -4.90
CA LYS A 393 -16.64 -15.63 -6.17
C LYS A 393 -17.69 -16.39 -7.01
N ASN A 394 -18.66 -17.00 -6.34
CA ASN A 394 -19.79 -17.67 -6.97
C ASN A 394 -20.99 -17.61 -6.03
N ILE A 395 -22.10 -17.01 -6.46
CA ILE A 395 -23.35 -17.02 -5.68
C ILE A 395 -23.86 -18.45 -5.41
N TYR A 396 -23.51 -19.43 -6.25
CA TYR A 396 -23.84 -20.86 -6.09
C TYR A 396 -22.85 -21.64 -5.23
N ASP A 397 -21.88 -21.00 -4.58
CA ASP A 397 -21.03 -21.65 -3.58
C ASP A 397 -21.93 -22.33 -2.51
N PRO A 398 -21.74 -23.64 -2.23
CA PRO A 398 -22.59 -24.39 -1.31
C PRO A 398 -22.71 -23.78 0.10
N VAL A 399 -21.73 -23.00 0.55
CA VAL A 399 -21.80 -22.26 1.81
C VAL A 399 -22.91 -21.22 1.73
N TYR A 400 -22.92 -20.38 0.69
CA TYR A 400 -23.93 -19.33 0.50
C TYR A 400 -25.29 -19.93 0.08
N HIS A 401 -25.31 -21.00 -0.72
CA HIS A 401 -26.55 -21.69 -1.11
C HIS A 401 -27.29 -22.30 0.10
N ASN A 402 -26.57 -22.93 1.03
CA ASN A 402 -27.17 -23.55 2.22
C ASN A 402 -27.33 -22.59 3.41
N MET A 403 -26.59 -21.49 3.44
CA MET A 403 -26.74 -20.42 4.44
C MET A 403 -27.85 -19.43 4.05
N TYR A 404 -28.13 -19.27 2.76
CA TYR A 404 -29.24 -18.48 2.22
C TYR A 404 -30.20 -19.32 1.34
N PRO A 405 -30.81 -20.41 1.85
CA PRO A 405 -31.73 -21.27 1.08
C PRO A 405 -33.01 -20.51 0.66
N GLY A 406 -33.26 -19.35 1.28
CA GLY A 406 -34.21 -18.34 0.83
C GLY A 406 -33.94 -17.86 -0.61
N TYR A 407 -32.71 -17.46 -0.92
CA TYR A 407 -32.41 -16.77 -2.17
C TYR A 407 -32.73 -17.61 -3.42
N TYR A 408 -32.30 -18.87 -3.42
CA TYR A 408 -32.45 -19.78 -4.56
C TYR A 408 -33.84 -20.37 -4.75
N LYS A 409 -34.59 -20.55 -3.65
CA LYS A 409 -35.88 -21.24 -3.68
C LYS A 409 -37.08 -20.27 -3.61
N TYR A 410 -36.83 -18.99 -3.31
CA TYR A 410 -37.88 -18.02 -2.97
C TYR A 410 -37.84 -16.73 -3.82
N ARG A 411 -37.14 -16.70 -4.98
CA ARG A 411 -37.22 -15.60 -5.98
C ARG A 411 -38.66 -15.23 -6.40
N HIS A 412 -39.61 -16.15 -6.19
CA HIS A 412 -41.04 -16.01 -6.46
C HIS A 412 -41.94 -15.83 -5.21
N TYR A 413 -41.38 -15.70 -4.01
CA TYR A 413 -42.19 -15.46 -2.79
C TYR A 413 -42.42 -13.97 -2.52
N LYS A 414 -43.62 -13.67 -2.02
CA LYS A 414 -44.10 -12.32 -1.72
C LYS A 414 -43.16 -11.52 -0.81
N GLY A 415 -42.67 -12.11 0.28
CA GLY A 415 -41.78 -11.43 1.24
C GLY A 415 -40.42 -11.01 0.67
N TYR A 416 -39.90 -11.72 -0.35
CA TYR A 416 -38.65 -11.34 -1.01
C TYR A 416 -38.87 -10.14 -1.96
N GLN A 417 -40.00 -10.12 -2.67
CA GLN A 417 -40.43 -8.97 -3.46
C GLN A 417 -40.71 -7.75 -2.58
N GLU A 418 -41.22 -7.95 -1.36
CA GLU A 418 -41.42 -6.89 -0.37
C GLU A 418 -40.10 -6.32 0.18
N TYR A 419 -39.09 -7.16 0.45
CA TYR A 419 -37.72 -6.71 0.81
C TYR A 419 -37.05 -5.95 -0.34
N TYR A 420 -37.15 -6.47 -1.57
CA TYR A 420 -36.64 -5.78 -2.77
C TYR A 420 -37.33 -4.42 -2.98
N ARG A 421 -38.63 -4.33 -2.72
CA ARG A 421 -39.37 -3.08 -2.77
C ARG A 421 -38.89 -2.11 -1.68
N ASP A 422 -38.76 -2.55 -0.43
CA ASP A 422 -38.28 -1.71 0.69
C ASP A 422 -36.87 -1.15 0.44
N ILE A 423 -35.91 -1.95 -0.02
CA ILE A 423 -34.56 -1.45 -0.38
C ILE A 423 -34.62 -0.39 -1.50
N ASN A 424 -35.46 -0.59 -2.52
CA ASN A 424 -35.62 0.38 -3.60
C ASN A 424 -36.42 1.64 -3.17
N GLU A 425 -37.39 1.50 -2.27
CA GLU A 425 -38.13 2.62 -1.67
C GLU A 425 -37.20 3.46 -0.77
N ARG A 426 -36.32 2.83 0.03
CA ARG A 426 -35.26 3.50 0.78
C ARG A 426 -34.28 4.23 -0.13
N ALA A 427 -33.82 3.60 -1.22
CA ALA A 427 -32.98 4.24 -2.23
C ALA A 427 -33.69 5.44 -2.88
N ALA A 428 -35.00 5.34 -3.16
CA ALA A 428 -35.78 6.45 -3.70
C ALA A 428 -36.01 7.58 -2.68
N LEU A 429 -36.12 7.28 -1.38
CA LEU A 429 -36.19 8.29 -0.32
C LEU A 429 -34.88 9.08 -0.21
N LEU A 430 -33.72 8.43 -0.38
CA LEU A 430 -32.41 9.11 -0.45
C LEU A 430 -32.32 10.10 -1.63
N LYS A 431 -32.99 9.84 -2.75
CA LYS A 431 -33.12 10.79 -3.89
C LYS A 431 -34.05 11.97 -3.59
N GLY A 432 -34.90 11.88 -2.57
CA GLY A 432 -36.09 12.72 -2.43
C GLY A 432 -36.03 13.86 -1.41
N LYS A 433 -35.20 13.79 -0.36
CA LYS A 433 -35.28 14.75 0.76
C LYS A 433 -33.95 15.08 1.45
N LYS A 434 -33.83 16.36 1.81
CA LYS A 434 -33.00 16.83 2.95
C LYS A 434 -33.43 16.11 4.24
N GLN A 435 -32.52 16.01 5.20
CA GLN A 435 -32.82 15.53 6.56
C GLN A 435 -34.10 16.19 7.12
N ASP A 436 -34.89 15.37 7.82
CA ASP A 436 -35.82 15.68 8.93
C ASP A 436 -37.02 14.72 8.90
N VAL A 437 -36.80 13.51 9.44
CA VAL A 437 -37.86 12.60 9.87
C VAL A 437 -37.39 11.97 11.20
N GLU A 438 -38.09 12.27 12.29
CA GLU A 438 -37.87 11.59 13.57
C GLU A 438 -38.26 10.12 13.48
N PRO A 439 -37.55 9.21 14.18
CA PRO A 439 -37.84 7.78 14.13
C PRO A 439 -39.05 7.45 15.00
N ASP A 440 -40.22 7.35 14.36
CA ASP A 440 -41.45 6.95 15.03
C ASP A 440 -41.42 5.46 15.43
N ALA A 441 -42.04 5.13 16.56
CA ALA A 441 -41.78 3.90 17.31
C ALA A 441 -42.53 2.64 16.81
N ASP A 442 -42.80 2.51 15.51
CA ASP A 442 -43.67 1.46 14.93
C ASP A 442 -42.92 0.47 13.98
N ASP A 443 -41.58 0.56 13.92
CA ASP A 443 -40.71 -0.33 13.12
C ASP A 443 -40.73 -1.81 13.61
N ASP A 444 -41.30 -2.08 14.79
CA ASP A 444 -41.41 -3.42 15.38
C ASP A 444 -42.34 -4.37 14.60
N ALA A 445 -43.28 -3.83 13.81
CA ALA A 445 -44.20 -4.63 13.02
C ALA A 445 -43.48 -5.47 11.94
N HIS A 446 -42.37 -4.99 11.37
CA HIS A 446 -41.64 -5.67 10.30
C HIS A 446 -40.72 -6.79 10.83
N LEU A 447 -40.08 -6.57 11.98
CA LEU A 447 -39.27 -7.57 12.68
C LEU A 447 -40.12 -8.78 13.12
N TYR A 448 -41.36 -8.54 13.53
CA TYR A 448 -42.29 -9.61 13.91
C TYR A 448 -42.47 -10.67 12.81
N PHE A 449 -42.58 -10.27 11.54
CA PHE A 449 -42.78 -11.21 10.43
C PHE A 449 -41.51 -12.01 10.08
N MET A 450 -40.35 -11.35 10.03
CA MET A 450 -39.08 -12.04 9.74
C MET A 450 -38.68 -12.99 10.89
N HIS A 451 -38.88 -12.57 12.14
CA HIS A 451 -38.67 -13.44 13.30
C HIS A 451 -39.65 -14.62 13.33
N LYS A 452 -40.93 -14.43 12.95
CA LYS A 452 -41.89 -15.55 12.82
C LYS A 452 -41.50 -16.55 11.74
N ALA A 453 -41.02 -16.08 10.58
CA ALA A 453 -40.55 -16.96 9.52
C ALA A 453 -39.35 -17.82 9.97
N TYR A 454 -38.42 -17.22 10.72
CA TYR A 454 -37.27 -17.91 11.31
C TYR A 454 -37.67 -18.90 12.43
N GLN A 455 -38.59 -18.52 13.33
CA GLN A 455 -39.12 -19.39 14.39
C GLN A 455 -39.93 -20.58 13.83
N GLN A 456 -40.74 -20.36 12.78
CA GLN A 456 -41.47 -21.44 12.09
C GLN A 456 -40.55 -22.45 11.38
N PHE A 457 -39.31 -22.07 11.07
CA PHE A 457 -38.31 -22.97 10.48
C PHE A 457 -37.72 -23.91 11.54
N GLN A 458 -37.29 -23.37 12.68
CA GLN A 458 -36.76 -24.17 13.82
C GLN A 458 -37.79 -25.17 14.37
N GLY A 459 -39.08 -24.83 14.31
CA GLY A 459 -40.18 -25.71 14.74
C GLY A 459 -40.51 -26.87 13.79
N LYS A 460 -39.86 -26.99 12.62
CA LYS A 460 -40.12 -28.06 11.62
C LYS A 460 -38.95 -29.04 11.42
N THR A 461 -37.89 -28.91 12.20
CA THR A 461 -36.74 -29.82 12.22
C THR A 461 -36.63 -30.55 13.56
N ARG A 462 -37.71 -31.25 13.94
CA ARG A 462 -37.76 -32.31 14.94
C ARG A 462 -38.66 -33.44 14.45
#